data_AF-A0A7X7U2Y9-F1
#
_entry.id   AF-A0A7X7U2Y9-F1
#
_cell.length_a   1.000
_cell.length_b   1.000
_cell.length_c   1.000
_cell.angle_alpha   90.00
_cell.angle_beta   90.00
_cell.angle_gamma   90.00
#
_symmetry.space_group_name_H-M   'P 1'
#
loop_
_entity.id
_entity.type
_entity.pdbx_description
1 polymer ?
#
loop_
_entity_poly.entity_id
_entity_poly.type
_entity_poly.pdbx_seq_one_letter_code
_entity_poly.pdbx_strand_id
1 'polypeptide(L)' 'MTRKKGHKTEGLVVDAKYEGKHVAFDPSAGTEVIASGKNAGMVVARARKRGVEVPAIIFVPKSDEPSIF' A
#
# COMPACT_ATOMS: atom_id res chain seq x y z
N MET A 1 -14.72 31.77 -9.47
CA MET A 1 -13.36 31.20 -9.56
C MET A 1 -13.38 29.81 -8.94
N THR A 2 -13.55 28.77 -9.75
CA THR A 2 -13.84 27.41 -9.30
C THR A 2 -12.53 26.64 -9.14
N ARG A 3 -12.06 26.43 -7.90
CA ARG A 3 -10.89 25.58 -7.63
C ARG A 3 -11.26 24.13 -7.92
N LYS A 4 -10.55 23.52 -8.88
CA LYS A 4 -10.67 22.12 -9.29
C LYS A 4 -10.57 21.21 -8.06
N LYS A 5 -11.59 20.38 -7.84
CA LYS A 5 -11.53 19.22 -6.95
C LYS A 5 -10.33 18.37 -7.39
N GLY A 6 -9.28 18.32 -6.57
CA GLY A 6 -8.23 17.31 -6.73
C GLY A 6 -8.89 15.95 -6.67
N HIS A 7 -8.67 15.12 -7.69
CA HIS A 7 -9.04 13.71 -7.65
C HIS A 7 -8.40 13.11 -6.39
N LYS A 8 -9.22 12.83 -5.38
CA LYS A 8 -8.80 12.01 -4.25
C LYS A 8 -8.75 10.60 -4.82
N THR A 9 -7.57 10.15 -5.24
CA THR A 9 -7.36 8.78 -5.67
C THR A 9 -7.75 7.91 -4.48
N GLU A 10 -8.88 7.22 -4.56
CA GLU A 10 -9.35 6.27 -3.53
C GLU A 10 -8.51 4.97 -3.58
N GLY A 11 -7.20 5.11 -3.70
CA GLY A 11 -6.26 4.00 -3.56
C GLY A 11 -6.21 3.60 -2.10
N LEU A 12 -6.24 2.30 -1.81
CA LEU A 12 -6.21 1.75 -0.44
C LEU A 12 -5.05 2.31 0.42
N VAL A 13 -3.99 2.86 -0.20
CA VAL A 13 -2.82 3.42 0.48
C VAL A 13 -2.33 4.67 -0.27
N VAL A 14 -2.82 5.85 0.13
CA VAL A 14 -2.41 7.17 -0.43
C VAL A 14 -1.42 7.91 0.47
N ASP A 15 -0.95 7.27 1.54
CA ASP A 15 -0.07 7.91 2.51
C ASP A 15 1.37 7.93 1.97
N ALA A 16 1.93 9.15 1.83
CA ALA A 16 3.26 9.40 1.26
C ALA A 16 4.37 8.58 1.94
N LYS A 17 4.17 8.16 3.20
CA LYS A 17 5.13 7.32 3.92
C LYS A 17 5.33 5.92 3.30
N TYR A 18 4.42 5.47 2.44
CA TYR A 18 4.49 4.16 1.78
C TYR A 18 5.02 4.20 0.35
N GLU A 19 5.26 5.37 -0.23
CA GLU A 19 5.79 5.49 -1.58
C GLU A 19 7.11 4.73 -1.77
N GLY A 20 7.23 4.04 -2.91
CA GLY A 20 8.34 3.16 -3.25
C GLY A 20 8.45 1.92 -2.37
N LYS A 21 7.36 1.49 -1.71
CA LYS A 21 7.33 0.31 -0.84
C LYS A 21 6.23 -0.65 -1.23
N HIS A 22 6.47 -1.91 -0.91
CA HIS A 22 5.44 -2.93 -0.79
C HIS A 22 4.72 -2.77 0.54
N VAL A 23 3.41 -2.92 0.52
CA VAL A 23 2.52 -2.76 1.66
C VAL A 23 1.67 -4.02 1.79
N ALA A 24 1.66 -4.60 2.99
CA ALA A 24 0.78 -5.72 3.36
C ALA A 24 -0.39 -5.24 4.20
N PHE A 25 -1.58 -5.75 3.90
CA PHE A 25 -2.79 -5.59 4.69
C PHE A 25 -3.53 -6.94 4.82
N ASP A 26 -4.37 -7.07 5.83
CA ASP A 26 -5.25 -8.23 6.00
C ASP A 26 -6.56 -7.97 5.26
N PRO A 27 -6.83 -8.67 4.14
CA PRO A 27 -8.06 -8.47 3.39
C PRO A 27 -9.32 -8.78 4.20
N SER A 28 -9.21 -9.59 5.27
CA SER A 28 -10.32 -9.97 6.15
C SER A 28 -10.62 -8.92 7.21
N ALA A 29 -9.63 -8.10 7.57
CA ALA A 29 -9.74 -7.05 8.60
C ALA A 29 -9.80 -5.63 8.00
N GLY A 30 -9.87 -5.51 6.67
CA GLY A 30 -9.99 -4.25 5.94
C GLY A 30 -8.66 -3.78 5.32
N THR A 31 -8.39 -2.47 5.41
CA THR A 31 -7.26 -1.84 4.70
C THR A 31 -6.13 -1.42 5.63
N GLU A 32 -6.09 -1.96 6.86
CA GLU A 32 -5.04 -1.64 7.82
C GLU A 32 -3.68 -2.16 7.34
N VAL A 33 -2.67 -1.30 7.37
CA VAL A 33 -1.30 -1.66 6.96
C VAL A 33 -0.59 -2.39 8.10
N ILE A 34 -0.26 -3.65 7.87
CA ILE A 34 0.33 -4.57 8.86
C ILE A 34 1.86 -4.61 8.73
N ALA A 35 2.36 -4.46 7.51
CA ALA A 35 3.78 -4.37 7.23
C ALA A 35 4.05 -3.53 5.98
N SER A 36 5.21 -2.87 5.92
CA SER A 36 5.70 -2.21 4.71
C SER A 36 7.21 -2.31 4.57
N GLY A 37 7.71 -2.21 3.34
CA GLY A 37 9.14 -2.27 3.05
C GLY A 37 9.46 -2.39 1.57
N LYS A 38 10.74 -2.25 1.21
CA LYS A 38 11.18 -2.30 -0.21
C LYS A 38 11.14 -3.71 -0.81
N ASN A 39 11.25 -4.75 0.01
CA ASN A 39 11.27 -6.14 -0.44
C ASN A 39 9.94 -6.84 -0.12
N ALA A 40 9.24 -7.32 -1.16
CA ALA A 40 7.94 -7.98 -1.01
C ALA A 40 7.98 -9.23 -0.11
N GLY A 41 8.99 -10.10 -0.28
CA GLY A 41 9.12 -11.32 0.51
C GLY A 41 9.29 -11.05 2.01
N MET A 42 10.08 -10.04 2.36
CA MET A 42 10.20 -9.60 3.76
C MET A 42 8.89 -9.04 4.32
N VAL A 43 8.12 -8.32 3.50
CA VAL A 43 6.83 -7.75 3.90
C VAL A 43 5.80 -8.86 4.15
N VAL A 44 5.74 -9.88 3.28
CA VAL A 44 4.90 -11.08 3.49
C VAL A 44 5.31 -11.81 4.76
N ALA A 45 6.61 -12.06 4.96
CA ALA A 45 7.08 -12.76 6.15
C ALA A 45 6.75 -12.00 7.45
N ARG A 46 6.84 -10.66 7.43
CA ARG A 46 6.45 -9.81 8.57
C ARG A 46 4.95 -9.84 8.83
N ALA A 47 4.12 -9.81 7.80
CA ALA A 47 2.67 -9.90 7.95
C ALA A 47 2.24 -11.26 8.53
N ARG A 48 2.84 -12.36 8.05
CA ARG A 48 2.62 -13.71 8.63
C ARG A 48 3.03 -13.82 10.08
N LYS A 49 4.17 -13.20 10.47
CA LYS A 49 4.58 -13.13 11.88
C LYS A 49 3.61 -12.35 12.77
N ARG A 50 2.73 -11.53 12.20
CA ARG A 50 1.67 -10.82 12.92
C ARG A 50 0.33 -11.57 12.93
N GLY A 51 0.29 -12.81 12.44
CA GLY A 51 -0.90 -13.65 12.47
C GLY A 51 -1.74 -13.64 11.19
N VAL A 52 -1.27 -12.98 10.12
CA VAL A 52 -2.00 -12.93 8.84
C VAL A 52 -1.39 -13.94 7.88
N GLU A 53 -2.04 -15.11 7.72
CA GLU A 53 -1.53 -16.20 6.88
C GLU A 53 -1.43 -15.82 5.39
N VAL A 54 -2.45 -15.13 4.88
CA VAL A 54 -2.57 -14.72 3.48
C VAL A 54 -2.74 -13.20 3.39
N PRO A 55 -1.65 -12.43 3.53
CA PRO A 55 -1.72 -10.99 3.39
C PRO A 55 -1.89 -10.60 1.92
N ALA A 56 -2.72 -9.58 1.66
CA ALA A 56 -2.74 -8.92 0.37
C ALA A 56 -1.55 -7.95 0.29
N ILE A 57 -0.85 -7.94 -0.86
CA ILE A 57 0.35 -7.12 -1.07
C ILE A 57 0.12 -6.20 -2.27
N ILE A 58 0.39 -4.92 -2.09
CA ILE A 58 0.43 -3.95 -3.18
C ILE A 58 1.78 -3.22 -3.18
N PHE A 59 2.23 -2.79 -4.36
CA PHE A 59 3.34 -1.86 -4.48
C PHE A 59 2.80 -0.44 -4.64
N VAL A 60 3.30 0.48 -3.82
CA VAL A 60 2.97 1.90 -3.92
C VAL A 60 4.09 2.57 -4.71
N PRO A 61 3.86 2.98 -5.98
CA PRO A 61 4.87 3.69 -6.75
C PRO A 61 5.16 5.05 -6.12
N LYS A 62 6.33 5.64 -6.40
CA LYS A 62 6.56 7.04 -6.05
C LYS A 62 5.72 7.93 -6.96
N SER A 63 5.27 9.08 -6.46
CA SER A 63 4.48 10.06 -7.24
C SER A 63 5.10 10.49 -8.58
N ASP A 64 6.41 10.32 -8.78
CA ASP A 64 7.13 10.63 -10.03
C ASP A 64 7.30 9.43 -10.99
N GLU A 65 6.87 8.23 -10.61
CA GLU A 65 6.95 7.04 -11.47
C GLU A 65 5.62 6.84 -12.21
N PRO A 66 5.62 6.77 -13.57
CA PRO A 66 4.41 6.55 -14.33
C PRO A 66 3.80 5.20 -13.92
N SER A 67 2.58 5.25 -13.36
CA SER A 67 1.79 4.06 -13.05
C SER A 67 1.30 3.46 -14.37
N ILE A 68 2.07 2.55 -14.94
CA ILE A 68 1.67 1.78 -16.12
C ILE A 68 0.83 0.60 -15.60
N PHE A 69 -0.49 0.77 -15.62
CA PHE A 69 -1.46 -0.31 -15.42
C PHE A 69 -1.63 -1.11 -16.71
#